data_AF-A0A3D3PFI9-F1
#
_entry.id   AF-A0A3D3PFI9-F1
#
_cell.length_a   1.000
_cell.length_b   1.000
_cell.length_c   1.000
_cell.angle_alpha   90.00
_cell.angle_beta   90.00
_cell.angle_gamma   90.00
#
_symmetry.space_group_name_H-M   'P 1'
#
loop_
_entity.id
_entity.type
_entity.pdbx_description
1 polymer ?
#
loop_
_entity_poly.entity_id
_entity_poly.type
_entity_poly.pdbx_seq_one_letter_code
_entity_poly.pdbx_strand_id
1 'polypeptide(L)'
;MKILTSYYLKTLLLGCFSLILITESNPVSAKLPNKERNILANEAKAINLAKVLITDNSWNDLPGYKDRKFWQNLPPNIRQEYITKSEEYLNYNWPVVKATDYLEFIRSGDRRQEAYAACSNALITLVMGELVEGKGRFMDQIINAVWYYSEQTWWGWSAHLSPQKTGLGLPDLNNPIVD
;
A
#
# COMPACT_ATOMS: atom_id res chain seq x y z
N MET A 1 76.92 5.22 -18.52
CA MET A 1 75.61 5.41 -19.20
C MET A 1 74.69 4.18 -19.24
N LYS A 2 75.13 2.95 -18.88
CA LYS A 2 74.25 1.75 -18.85
C LYS A 2 73.52 1.48 -17.52
N ILE A 3 73.97 2.09 -16.42
CA ILE A 3 73.46 1.83 -15.07
C ILE A 3 72.18 2.64 -14.78
N LEU A 4 72.09 3.88 -15.27
CA LEU A 4 70.88 4.71 -15.10
C LEU A 4 69.67 4.12 -15.84
N THR A 5 69.84 3.58 -17.04
CA THR A 5 68.76 2.98 -17.84
C THR A 5 68.11 1.76 -17.17
N SER A 6 68.87 0.97 -16.39
CA SER A 6 68.31 -0.18 -15.66
C SER A 6 67.48 0.22 -14.45
N TYR A 7 67.79 1.34 -13.81
CA TYR A 7 67.01 1.85 -12.68
C TYR A 7 65.66 2.39 -13.18
N TYR A 8 65.66 3.24 -14.21
CA TYR A 8 64.41 3.77 -14.78
C TYR A 8 63.49 2.67 -15.32
N LEU A 9 64.03 1.61 -15.93
CA LEU A 9 63.22 0.50 -16.42
C LEU A 9 62.57 -0.31 -15.26
N LYS A 10 63.29 -0.51 -14.14
CA LYS A 10 62.76 -1.17 -12.95
C LYS A 10 61.72 -0.30 -12.22
N THR A 11 61.92 1.02 -12.14
CA THR A 11 60.96 1.95 -11.53
C THR A 11 59.70 2.11 -12.40
N LEU A 12 59.84 2.09 -13.72
CA LEU A 12 58.72 2.10 -14.66
C LEU A 12 57.92 0.78 -14.61
N LEU A 13 58.61 -0.37 -14.54
CA LEU A 13 57.97 -1.68 -14.37
C LEU A 13 57.25 -1.82 -13.02
N LEU A 14 57.83 -1.34 -11.91
CA LEU A 14 57.15 -1.32 -10.60
C LEU A 14 55.95 -0.37 -10.60
N GLY A 15 56.04 0.79 -11.27
CA GLY A 15 54.95 1.75 -11.41
C GLY A 15 53.80 1.25 -12.30
N CYS A 16 54.11 0.50 -13.36
CA CYS A 16 53.10 -0.15 -14.18
C CYS A 16 52.43 -1.33 -13.44
N PHE A 17 53.16 -2.08 -12.62
CA PHE A 17 52.59 -3.17 -11.83
C PHE A 17 51.63 -2.67 -10.73
N SER A 18 51.94 -1.52 -10.11
CA SER A 18 51.04 -0.88 -9.13
C SER A 18 49.83 -0.19 -9.78
N LEU A 19 49.92 0.27 -11.03
CA LEU A 19 48.76 0.84 -11.75
C LEU A 19 47.78 -0.26 -12.21
N ILE A 20 48.27 -1.44 -12.58
CA ILE A 20 47.43 -2.58 -13.03
C ILE A 20 46.64 -3.18 -11.85
N LEU A 21 47.19 -3.17 -10.63
CA LEU A 21 46.50 -3.66 -9.43
C LEU A 21 45.33 -2.78 -8.98
N ILE A 22 45.31 -1.50 -9.36
CA ILE A 22 44.22 -0.57 -8.98
C ILE A 22 43.05 -0.63 -9.98
N THR A 23 43.28 -1.09 -11.22
CA THR A 23 42.21 -1.21 -12.23
C THR A 23 41.38 -2.49 -12.14
N GLU A 24 41.81 -3.48 -11.35
CA GLU A 24 41.09 -4.76 -11.20
C GLU A 24 40.23 -4.87 -9.94
N SER A 25 40.14 -3.82 -9.10
CA SER A 25 39.16 -3.80 -8.01
C SER A 25 37.77 -3.49 -8.54
N ASN A 26 37.20 -4.42 -9.31
CA ASN A 26 35.75 -4.46 -9.51
C ASN A 26 35.13 -4.61 -8.12
N PRO A 27 34.30 -3.67 -7.64
CA PRO A 27 33.55 -3.90 -6.42
C PRO A 27 32.66 -5.12 -6.67
N VAL A 28 32.99 -6.23 -6.04
CA VAL A 28 32.10 -7.40 -5.99
C VAL A 28 30.87 -6.95 -5.21
N SER A 29 29.89 -6.41 -5.92
CA SER A 29 28.55 -6.25 -5.39
C SER A 29 28.02 -7.67 -5.25
N ALA A 30 28.19 -8.25 -4.06
CA ALA A 30 27.55 -9.49 -3.68
C ALA A 30 26.04 -9.23 -3.57
N LYS A 31 25.37 -9.11 -4.72
CA LYS A 31 23.93 -9.24 -4.80
C LYS A 31 23.64 -10.71 -4.50
N LEU A 32 23.24 -11.00 -3.26
CA LEU A 32 22.60 -12.27 -2.95
C LEU A 32 21.46 -12.43 -3.96
N PRO A 33 21.45 -13.47 -4.81
CA PRO A 33 20.30 -13.71 -5.66
C PRO A 33 19.10 -13.84 -4.73
N ASN A 34 18.07 -13.02 -4.94
CA ASN A 34 16.82 -13.14 -4.22
C ASN A 34 16.16 -14.44 -4.68
N LYS A 35 16.58 -15.56 -4.08
CA LYS A 35 16.02 -16.88 -4.32
C LYS A 35 14.71 -16.94 -3.57
N GLU A 36 13.61 -17.05 -4.31
CA GLU A 36 12.30 -17.30 -3.72
C GLU A 36 12.39 -18.49 -2.76
N ARG A 37 12.12 -18.22 -1.48
CA ARG A 37 12.21 -19.25 -0.44
C ARG A 37 10.92 -20.05 -0.32
N ASN A 38 9.78 -19.43 -0.63
CA ASN A 38 8.43 -20.01 -0.59
C ASN A 38 8.12 -20.78 0.71
N ILE A 39 8.71 -20.36 1.85
CA ILE A 39 8.62 -21.08 3.13
C ILE A 39 7.15 -21.21 3.55
N LEU A 40 6.42 -20.09 3.63
CA LEU A 40 5.01 -20.11 4.03
C LEU A 40 4.12 -20.88 3.05
N ALA A 41 4.37 -20.79 1.75
CA ALA A 41 3.62 -21.53 0.75
C ALA A 41 3.86 -23.05 0.85
N ASN A 42 5.10 -23.46 1.12
CA ASN A 42 5.46 -24.86 1.33
C ASN A 42 4.85 -25.41 2.63
N GLU A 43 4.91 -24.64 3.72
CA GLU A 43 4.26 -25.02 4.98
C GLU A 43 2.74 -25.09 4.84
N ALA A 44 2.11 -24.12 4.18
CA ALA A 44 0.67 -24.14 3.90
C ALA A 44 0.26 -25.38 3.10
N LYS A 45 1.10 -25.80 2.14
CA LYS A 45 0.90 -27.05 1.40
C LYS A 45 1.11 -28.29 2.29
N ALA A 46 2.13 -28.28 3.14
CA ALA A 46 2.44 -29.38 4.06
C ALA A 46 1.30 -29.65 5.05
N ILE A 47 0.66 -28.60 5.58
CA ILE A 47 -0.51 -28.74 6.46
C ILE A 47 -1.83 -28.93 5.71
N ASN A 48 -1.79 -28.96 4.37
CA ASN A 48 -2.97 -29.03 3.52
C ASN A 48 -4.01 -27.93 3.84
N LEU A 49 -3.55 -26.69 3.93
CA LEU A 49 -4.34 -25.53 4.34
C LEU A 49 -5.69 -25.46 3.61
N ALA A 50 -5.71 -25.73 2.31
CA ALA A 50 -6.93 -25.72 1.50
C ALA A 50 -8.06 -26.61 2.04
N LYS A 51 -7.75 -27.73 2.70
CA LYS A 51 -8.77 -28.62 3.29
C LYS A 51 -9.34 -28.12 4.62
N VAL A 52 -8.64 -27.23 5.31
CA VAL A 52 -9.08 -26.69 6.61
C VAL A 52 -9.63 -25.27 6.50
N LEU A 53 -9.49 -24.63 5.33
CA LEU A 53 -10.10 -23.33 5.08
C LEU A 53 -11.63 -23.44 5.07
N ILE A 54 -12.25 -22.63 5.91
CA ILE A 54 -13.70 -22.40 5.89
C ILE A 54 -14.03 -21.53 4.68
N THR A 55 -14.80 -22.08 3.72
CA THR A 55 -15.11 -21.42 2.44
C THR A 55 -16.59 -21.11 2.26
N ASP A 56 -17.44 -21.50 3.20
CA ASP A 56 -18.89 -21.32 3.18
C ASP A 56 -19.37 -20.04 3.89
N ASN A 57 -18.45 -19.10 4.16
CA ASN A 57 -18.67 -17.87 4.93
C ASN A 57 -19.15 -18.07 6.38
N SER A 58 -19.12 -19.30 6.91
CA SER A 58 -19.47 -19.57 8.32
C SER A 58 -18.50 -18.92 9.32
N TRP A 59 -17.37 -18.41 8.87
CA TRP A 59 -16.45 -17.61 9.67
C TRP A 59 -17.01 -16.22 10.04
N ASN A 60 -18.03 -15.74 9.33
CA ASN A 60 -18.58 -14.40 9.51
C ASN A 60 -19.82 -14.43 10.41
N ASP A 61 -19.61 -14.20 11.70
CA ASP A 61 -20.68 -14.07 12.70
C ASP A 61 -21.24 -12.65 12.84
N LEU A 62 -20.85 -11.73 11.95
CA LEU A 62 -21.29 -10.34 12.02
C LEU A 62 -22.76 -10.19 11.56
N PRO A 63 -23.53 -9.30 12.20
CA PRO A 63 -24.91 -9.03 11.82
C PRO A 63 -25.00 -8.52 10.38
N GLY A 64 -25.83 -9.17 9.58
CA GLY A 64 -26.12 -8.71 8.22
C GLY A 64 -26.91 -7.41 8.21
N TYR A 65 -26.92 -6.72 7.07
CA TYR A 65 -27.70 -5.49 6.89
C TYR A 65 -29.17 -5.68 7.30
N LYS A 66 -29.82 -6.77 6.90
CA LYS A 66 -31.25 -7.01 7.19
C LYS A 66 -31.56 -7.41 8.64
N ASP A 67 -30.57 -7.61 9.52
CA ASP A 67 -30.80 -8.01 10.92
C ASP A 67 -31.26 -6.84 11.78
N ARG A 68 -32.51 -6.42 11.58
CA ARG A 68 -33.09 -5.28 12.31
C ARG A 68 -33.14 -5.52 13.81
N LYS A 69 -33.30 -6.76 14.26
CA LYS A 69 -33.32 -7.10 15.68
C LYS A 69 -31.97 -6.79 16.34
N PHE A 70 -30.86 -7.19 15.72
CA PHE A 70 -29.54 -6.83 16.21
C PHE A 70 -29.36 -5.31 16.27
N TRP A 71 -29.57 -4.61 15.14
CA TRP A 71 -29.30 -3.18 15.03
C TRP A 71 -30.18 -2.33 15.96
N GLN A 72 -31.44 -2.74 16.19
CA GLN A 72 -32.37 -2.07 17.11
C GLN A 72 -32.10 -2.38 18.59
N ASN A 73 -31.32 -3.42 18.90
CA ASN A 73 -30.96 -3.77 20.28
C ASN A 73 -29.71 -3.04 20.80
N LEU A 74 -28.96 -2.36 19.93
CA LEU A 74 -27.85 -1.49 20.36
C LEU A 74 -28.36 -0.41 21.32
N PRO A 75 -27.58 0.05 22.32
CA PRO A 75 -28.00 1.10 23.23
C PRO A 75 -28.51 2.35 22.48
N PRO A 76 -29.64 2.96 22.89
CA PRO A 76 -30.25 4.07 22.15
C PRO A 76 -29.31 5.26 21.91
N ASN A 77 -28.46 5.60 22.88
CA ASN A 77 -27.46 6.66 22.74
C ASN A 77 -26.43 6.36 21.65
N ILE A 78 -25.97 5.11 21.55
CA ILE A 78 -25.00 4.68 20.54
C ILE A 78 -25.64 4.71 19.15
N ARG A 79 -26.90 4.25 19.03
CA ARG A 79 -27.61 4.32 17.75
C ARG A 79 -27.76 5.77 17.28
N GLN A 80 -28.19 6.64 18.19
CA GLN A 80 -28.37 8.05 17.88
C GLN A 80 -27.05 8.72 17.49
N GLU A 81 -25.94 8.37 18.16
CA GLU A 81 -24.61 8.88 17.82
C GLU A 81 -24.19 8.52 16.39
N TYR A 82 -24.33 7.26 15.97
CA TYR A 82 -24.02 6.84 14.60
C TYR A 82 -24.90 7.56 13.57
N ILE A 83 -26.19 7.69 13.87
CA ILE A 83 -27.13 8.38 12.98
C ILE A 83 -26.75 9.85 12.83
N THR A 84 -26.54 10.57 13.94
CA THR A 84 -26.19 11.99 13.92
C THR A 84 -24.85 12.25 13.24
N LYS A 85 -23.82 11.42 13.49
CA LYS A 85 -22.55 11.52 12.77
C LYS A 85 -22.72 11.29 11.26
N SER A 86 -23.60 10.39 10.86
CA SER A 86 -23.86 10.12 9.44
C SER A 86 -24.62 11.25 8.76
N GLU A 87 -25.48 11.95 9.48
CA GLU A 87 -26.19 13.13 9.00
C GLU A 87 -25.25 14.25 8.55
N GLU A 88 -24.11 14.41 9.22
CA GLU A 88 -23.06 15.38 8.84
C GLU A 88 -22.50 15.12 7.44
N TYR A 89 -22.61 13.88 6.93
CA TYR A 89 -22.10 13.46 5.62
C TYR A 89 -23.15 13.39 4.51
N LEU A 90 -24.42 13.74 4.77
CA LEU A 90 -25.47 13.70 3.74
C LEU A 90 -25.16 14.59 2.52
N ASN A 91 -24.43 15.68 2.73
CA ASN A 91 -23.99 16.61 1.70
C ASN A 91 -22.46 16.56 1.51
N TYR A 92 -21.82 15.44 1.85
CA TYR A 92 -20.37 15.32 1.73
C TYR A 92 -19.93 15.49 0.27
N ASN A 93 -18.93 16.35 0.07
CA ASN A 93 -18.32 16.57 -1.23
C ASN A 93 -17.09 15.67 -1.35
N TRP A 94 -17.20 14.61 -2.14
CA TRP A 94 -16.10 13.67 -2.39
C TRP A 94 -14.95 14.37 -3.14
N PRO A 95 -13.81 14.63 -2.50
CA PRO A 95 -12.71 15.36 -3.11
C PRO A 95 -12.00 14.50 -4.16
N VAL A 96 -11.54 15.09 -5.25
CA VAL A 96 -10.68 14.38 -6.21
C VAL A 96 -9.27 14.24 -5.65
N VAL A 97 -8.73 13.01 -5.62
CA VAL A 97 -7.29 12.79 -5.39
C VAL A 97 -6.51 13.19 -6.65
N LYS A 98 -5.72 14.25 -6.55
CA LYS A 98 -4.97 14.79 -7.67
C LYS A 98 -3.65 14.07 -7.84
N ALA A 99 -3.12 14.07 -9.07
CA ALA A 99 -1.76 13.62 -9.35
C ALA A 99 -0.72 14.29 -8.42
N THR A 100 -0.91 15.56 -8.08
CA THR A 100 -0.04 16.30 -7.16
C THR A 100 -0.03 15.76 -5.75
N ASP A 101 -1.12 15.14 -5.29
CA ASP A 101 -1.23 14.59 -3.93
C ASP A 101 -0.39 13.31 -3.80
N TYR A 102 -0.24 12.55 -4.89
CA TYR A 102 0.71 11.45 -4.97
C TYR A 102 2.16 11.95 -5.01
N LEU A 103 2.41 12.99 -5.80
CA LEU A 103 3.75 13.55 -5.99
C LEU A 103 4.25 14.32 -4.76
N GLU A 104 3.40 14.70 -3.83
CA GLU A 104 3.82 15.44 -2.63
C GLU A 104 4.81 14.62 -1.79
N PHE A 105 4.58 13.32 -1.65
CA PHE A 105 5.49 12.44 -0.91
C PHE A 105 6.90 12.42 -1.51
N ILE A 106 7.03 12.42 -2.85
CA ILE A 106 8.38 12.43 -3.48
C ILE A 106 9.04 13.81 -3.40
N ARG A 107 8.26 14.89 -3.23
CA ARG A 107 8.75 16.27 -3.17
C ARG A 107 9.26 16.63 -1.78
N SER A 108 8.49 16.31 -0.75
CA SER A 108 8.76 16.74 0.63
C SER A 108 8.95 15.59 1.62
N GLY A 109 8.58 14.36 1.25
CA GLY A 109 8.47 13.24 2.18
C GLY A 109 7.20 13.28 3.04
N ASP A 110 6.32 14.25 2.83
CA ASP A 110 5.07 14.35 3.59
C ASP A 110 4.16 13.16 3.31
N ARG A 111 3.74 12.48 4.38
CA ARG A 111 2.88 11.30 4.32
C ARG A 111 1.41 11.62 4.56
N ARG A 112 1.09 12.89 4.84
CA ARG A 112 -0.30 13.32 5.03
C ARG A 112 -1.02 13.27 3.68
N GLN A 113 -2.06 12.46 3.61
CA GLN A 113 -2.97 12.37 2.46
C GLN A 113 -4.40 12.58 2.96
N GLU A 114 -4.67 13.80 3.40
CA GLU A 114 -5.94 14.17 4.04
C GLU A 114 -7.14 13.89 3.12
N ALA A 115 -7.01 14.13 1.81
CA ALA A 115 -8.04 13.81 0.83
C ALA A 115 -8.35 12.30 0.76
N TYR A 116 -7.34 11.44 0.91
CA TYR A 116 -7.53 9.99 0.93
C TYR A 116 -8.15 9.53 2.27
N ALA A 117 -7.59 10.01 3.39
CA ALA A 117 -8.00 9.59 4.73
C ALA A 117 -9.40 10.10 5.14
N ALA A 118 -9.80 11.29 4.69
CA ALA A 118 -11.12 11.85 5.02
C ALA A 118 -12.26 11.03 4.39
N CYS A 119 -12.05 10.50 3.19
CA CYS A 119 -13.06 9.74 2.46
C CYS A 119 -13.38 8.40 3.11
N SER A 120 -12.40 7.73 3.72
CA SER A 120 -12.63 6.43 4.36
C SER A 120 -13.47 6.60 5.62
N ASN A 121 -13.20 7.65 6.40
CA ASN A 121 -14.01 7.99 7.58
C ASN A 121 -15.45 8.35 7.19
N ALA A 122 -15.66 9.10 6.10
CA ALA A 122 -16.99 9.41 5.60
C ALA A 122 -17.75 8.12 5.24
N LEU A 123 -17.13 7.23 4.45
CA LEU A 123 -17.74 5.95 4.06
C LEU A 123 -18.08 5.08 5.28
N ILE A 124 -17.14 4.88 6.21
CA ILE A 124 -17.36 4.08 7.43
C ILE A 124 -18.53 4.66 8.23
N THR A 125 -18.57 5.97 8.41
CA THR A 125 -19.63 6.65 9.17
C THR A 125 -20.99 6.41 8.50
N LEU A 126 -21.10 6.71 7.21
CA LEU A 126 -22.34 6.53 6.42
C LEU A 126 -22.84 5.08 6.46
N VAL A 127 -21.94 4.09 6.30
CA VAL A 127 -22.30 2.66 6.37
C VAL A 127 -22.80 2.31 7.76
N MET A 128 -22.15 2.77 8.83
CA MET A 128 -22.62 2.51 10.20
C MET A 128 -23.97 3.17 10.48
N GLY A 129 -24.19 4.40 10.02
CA GLY A 129 -25.50 5.06 10.08
C GLY A 129 -26.58 4.27 9.37
N GLU A 130 -26.30 3.78 8.16
CA GLU A 130 -27.26 2.99 7.39
C GLU A 130 -27.53 1.61 8.01
N LEU A 131 -26.50 0.93 8.54
CA LEU A 131 -26.67 -0.34 9.24
C LEU A 131 -27.61 -0.19 10.44
N VAL A 132 -27.37 0.85 11.25
CA VAL A 132 -28.14 1.16 12.46
C VAL A 132 -29.56 1.63 12.14
N GLU A 133 -29.73 2.52 11.16
CA GLU A 133 -31.02 3.14 10.86
C GLU A 133 -31.88 2.30 9.90
N GLY A 134 -31.29 1.80 8.82
CA GLY A 134 -31.94 0.94 7.82
C GLY A 134 -33.05 1.60 7.01
N LYS A 135 -33.01 2.92 6.81
CA LYS A 135 -34.03 3.68 6.05
C LYS A 135 -33.60 4.05 4.63
N GLY A 136 -32.35 3.78 4.24
CA GLY A 136 -31.83 4.01 2.90
C GLY A 136 -31.40 5.44 2.60
N ARG A 137 -31.57 6.40 3.51
CA ARG A 137 -31.25 7.82 3.23
C ARG A 137 -29.76 8.13 3.16
N PHE A 138 -28.89 7.24 3.62
CA PHE A 138 -27.44 7.36 3.47
C PHE A 138 -26.92 6.63 2.23
N MET A 139 -27.78 5.86 1.54
CA MET A 139 -27.39 4.97 0.46
C MET A 139 -26.75 5.71 -0.72
N ASP A 140 -27.27 6.88 -1.11
CA ASP A 140 -26.71 7.66 -2.22
C ASP A 140 -25.25 8.07 -1.93
N GLN A 141 -24.95 8.46 -0.70
CA GLN A 141 -23.58 8.80 -0.31
C GLN A 141 -22.67 7.58 -0.21
N ILE A 142 -23.19 6.43 0.20
CA ILE A 142 -22.46 5.15 0.17
C ILE A 142 -22.15 4.75 -1.28
N ILE A 143 -23.10 4.91 -2.21
CA ILE A 143 -22.91 4.65 -3.64
C ILE A 143 -21.84 5.60 -4.20
N ASN A 144 -21.91 6.90 -3.88
CA ASN A 144 -20.90 7.87 -4.28
C ASN A 144 -19.51 7.49 -3.76
N ALA A 145 -19.40 7.01 -2.53
CA ALA A 145 -18.15 6.52 -1.97
C ALA A 145 -17.58 5.32 -2.74
N VAL A 146 -18.44 4.33 -3.04
CA VAL A 146 -18.03 3.14 -3.83
C VAL A 146 -17.54 3.57 -5.21
N TRP A 147 -18.23 4.49 -5.87
CA TRP A 147 -17.82 5.05 -7.15
C TRP A 147 -16.48 5.79 -7.02
N TYR A 148 -16.35 6.68 -6.04
CA TYR A 148 -15.15 7.45 -5.76
C TYR A 148 -13.91 6.57 -5.59
N TYR A 149 -14.01 5.48 -4.83
CA TYR A 149 -12.89 4.53 -4.71
C TYR A 149 -12.69 3.78 -6.02
N SER A 150 -13.74 3.26 -6.66
CA SER A 150 -13.63 2.49 -7.90
C SER A 150 -12.96 3.24 -9.06
N GLU A 151 -13.10 4.57 -9.10
CA GLU A 151 -12.46 5.43 -10.12
C GLU A 151 -11.01 5.80 -9.78
N GLN A 152 -10.49 5.42 -8.60
CA GLN A 152 -9.08 5.65 -8.26
C GLN A 152 -8.19 4.55 -8.80
N THR A 153 -7.04 4.95 -9.34
CA THR A 153 -5.98 4.03 -9.77
C THR A 153 -5.32 3.29 -8.59
N TRP A 154 -5.42 3.82 -7.38
CA TRP A 154 -4.72 3.32 -6.19
C TRP A 154 -5.53 3.51 -4.91
N TRP A 155 -5.62 2.46 -4.10
CA TRP A 155 -6.35 2.44 -2.82
C TRP A 155 -5.40 2.30 -1.64
N GLY A 156 -4.42 3.19 -1.54
CA GLY A 156 -3.45 3.17 -0.45
C GLY A 156 -2.71 4.48 -0.31
N TRP A 157 -1.72 4.48 0.58
CA TRP A 157 -0.89 5.67 0.79
C TRP A 157 0.17 5.81 -0.30
N SER A 158 0.44 7.03 -0.79
CA SER A 158 1.46 7.25 -1.84
C SER A 158 2.86 6.75 -1.45
N ALA A 159 3.18 6.79 -0.16
CA ALA A 159 4.43 6.26 0.38
C ALA A 159 4.62 4.76 0.16
N HIS A 160 3.53 4.02 -0.07
CA HIS A 160 3.54 2.56 -0.22
C HIS A 160 3.64 2.13 -1.69
N LEU A 161 3.76 3.07 -2.63
CA LEU A 161 3.91 2.76 -4.06
C LEU A 161 5.27 2.14 -4.42
N SER A 162 6.28 2.20 -3.54
CA SER A 162 7.65 1.74 -3.87
C SER A 162 7.78 0.30 -4.43
N PRO A 163 6.93 -0.68 -4.10
CA PRO A 163 7.01 -2.02 -4.69
C PRO A 163 6.65 -2.10 -6.18
N GLN A 164 5.98 -1.09 -6.75
CA GLN A 164 5.64 -1.09 -8.16
C GLN A 164 6.90 -0.92 -9.04
N LYS A 165 6.89 -1.43 -10.27
CA LYS A 165 8.06 -1.39 -11.17
C LYS A 165 8.53 0.02 -11.50
N THR A 166 7.62 0.98 -11.56
CA THR A 166 7.91 2.40 -11.80
C THR A 166 8.44 3.13 -10.57
N GLY A 167 8.44 2.50 -9.38
CA GLY A 167 8.90 3.09 -8.12
C GLY A 167 7.89 4.06 -7.51
N LEU A 168 8.36 5.01 -6.69
CA LEU A 168 7.50 6.04 -6.09
C LEU A 168 7.03 7.06 -7.13
N GLY A 169 5.88 7.71 -6.87
CA GLY A 169 5.33 8.75 -7.74
C GLY A 169 3.87 8.50 -8.03
N LEU A 170 3.52 8.38 -9.32
CA LEU A 170 2.16 8.08 -9.73
C LEU A 170 1.89 6.55 -9.71
N PRO A 171 0.68 6.12 -9.34
CA PRO A 171 0.27 4.72 -9.49
C PRO A 171 0.37 4.19 -10.91
N ASP A 172 0.87 2.96 -11.08
CA ASP A 172 0.92 2.26 -12.37
C ASP A 172 -0.23 1.25 -12.51
N LEU A 173 -1.21 1.58 -13.37
CA LEU A 173 -2.36 0.72 -13.71
C LEU A 173 -1.95 -0.67 -14.22
N ASN A 174 -0.81 -0.79 -14.91
CA ASN A 174 -0.38 -2.06 -15.52
C ASN A 174 0.43 -2.93 -14.56
N ASN A 175 0.70 -2.44 -13.36
CA ASN A 175 1.46 -3.14 -12.34
C ASN A 175 0.80 -2.94 -10.96
N PRO A 176 -0.42 -3.46 -10.77
CA PRO A 176 -1.12 -3.35 -9.49
C PRO A 176 -0.32 -4.05 -8.40
N ILE A 177 -0.24 -3.39 -7.25
CA ILE A 177 0.36 -3.92 -6.03
C ILE A 177 -0.70 -3.95 -4.92
N VAL A 178 -0.41 -4.66 -3.84
CA VAL A 178 -1.27 -4.69 -2.65
C VAL A 178 -0.49 -4.02 -1.52
N ASP A 179 -1.19 -3.13 -0.82
CA ASP A 179 -0.75 -2.48 0.42
C ASP A 179 -1.34 -3.21 1.63
#